data_AF-A0A1G2BJH5-F1
#
_entry.id   AF-A0A1G2BJH5-F1
#
_cell.length_a   1.000
_cell.length_b   1.000
_cell.length_c   1.000
_cell.angle_alpha   90.00
_cell.angle_beta   90.00
_cell.angle_gamma   90.00
#
_symmetry.space_group_name_H-M   'P 1'
#
loop_
_entity.id
_entity.type
_entity.pdbx_description
1 polymer ?
#
loop_
_entity_poly.entity_id
_entity_poly.type
_entity_poly.pdbx_seq_one_letter_code
_entity_poly.pdbx_strand_id
1 'polypeptide(L)'
;MHKNYSIPLASLPFEKHRCRSAAISCIDFRFLDADRQFIHSLTEGNFDHIKIAGAGKILLAGSPLRGEITNTIRNVCVKLHGITELIVLNHWDCGAYGSSKSFSSPQEEEERHIRDLTEVRSFLHSEFPSLAIIVGYSTVTGGQLEYRLVEHNGAPGNR
;
A
#
# COMPACT_ATOMS: atom_id res chain seq x y z
N MET A 1 -25.02 -28.05 -10.35
CA MET A 1 -25.44 -27.02 -11.33
C MET A 1 -24.31 -26.00 -11.40
N HIS A 2 -23.62 -25.89 -12.53
CA HIS A 2 -22.52 -24.92 -12.70
C HIS A 2 -23.10 -23.60 -13.24
N LYS A 3 -22.78 -22.48 -12.60
CA LYS A 3 -23.07 -21.14 -13.13
C LYS A 3 -21.81 -20.62 -13.83
N ASN A 4 -21.95 -20.27 -15.10
CA ASN A 4 -20.87 -19.70 -15.89
C ASN A 4 -20.96 -18.17 -15.86
N TYR A 5 -19.82 -17.51 -15.63
CA TYR A 5 -19.66 -16.06 -15.73
C TYR A 5 -18.55 -15.78 -16.74
N SER A 6 -18.76 -14.82 -17.64
CA SER A 6 -17.80 -14.47 -18.69
C SER A 6 -17.50 -12.97 -18.66
N ILE A 7 -16.22 -12.63 -18.76
CA ILE A 7 -15.74 -11.25 -18.95
C ILE A 7 -15.11 -11.20 -20.35
N PRO A 8 -15.51 -10.25 -21.22
CA PRO A 8 -14.89 -10.10 -22.53
C PRO A 8 -13.39 -9.83 -22.41
N LEU A 9 -12.54 -10.58 -23.13
CA LEU A 9 -11.09 -10.34 -23.09
C LEU A 9 -10.72 -8.91 -23.52
N ALA A 10 -11.51 -8.31 -24.42
CA ALA A 10 -11.33 -6.93 -24.88
C ALA A 10 -11.50 -5.88 -23.77
N SER A 11 -12.11 -6.22 -22.63
CA SER A 11 -12.20 -5.31 -21.47
C SER A 11 -11.01 -5.43 -20.52
N LEU A 12 -10.05 -6.30 -20.81
CA LEU A 12 -8.87 -6.55 -19.98
C LEU A 12 -7.60 -6.13 -20.73
N PRO A 13 -6.62 -5.50 -20.05
CA PRO A 13 -5.44 -4.97 -20.71
C PRO A 13 -4.34 -6.04 -20.91
N PHE A 14 -4.65 -7.16 -21.56
CA PHE A 14 -3.72 -8.30 -21.69
C PHE A 14 -2.39 -7.95 -22.39
N GLU A 15 -2.41 -6.98 -23.31
CA GLU A 15 -1.22 -6.50 -24.02
C GLU A 15 -0.29 -5.63 -23.15
N LYS A 16 -0.77 -5.17 -21.98
CA LYS A 16 0.03 -4.35 -21.06
C LYS A 16 0.87 -5.26 -20.17
N HIS A 17 2.16 -5.37 -20.48
CA HIS A 17 3.14 -6.06 -19.64
C HIS A 17 3.89 -5.12 -18.68
N ARG A 18 3.57 -3.82 -18.71
CA ARG A 18 4.17 -2.82 -17.84
C ARG A 18 3.15 -2.19 -16.90
N CYS A 19 3.58 -2.07 -15.65
CA CYS A 19 2.84 -1.47 -14.56
C CYS A 19 3.75 -0.41 -13.94
N ARG A 20 3.29 0.85 -13.88
CA ARG A 20 4.12 1.94 -13.33
C ARG A 20 4.27 1.81 -11.81
N SER A 21 3.23 1.32 -11.16
CA SER A 21 3.10 1.38 -9.70
C SER A 21 2.82 0.00 -9.13
N ALA A 22 3.27 -0.25 -7.91
CA ALA A 22 2.69 -1.30 -7.06
C ALA A 22 2.19 -0.66 -5.78
N ALA A 23 1.22 -1.31 -5.13
CA ALA A 23 0.68 -0.88 -3.86
C ALA A 23 0.61 -2.04 -2.86
N ILE A 24 0.87 -1.73 -1.59
CA ILE A 24 0.70 -2.62 -0.45
C ILE A 24 -0.35 -1.99 0.46
N SER A 25 -1.39 -2.73 0.80
CA SER A 25 -2.39 -2.27 1.78
C SER A 25 -2.95 -3.44 2.57
N CYS A 26 -3.72 -3.15 3.62
CA CYS A 26 -4.26 -4.19 4.47
C CYS A 26 -5.25 -5.08 3.71
N ILE A 27 -5.30 -6.36 4.07
CA ILE A 27 -6.31 -7.32 3.58
C ILE A 27 -7.72 -7.04 4.16
N ASP A 28 -7.85 -6.04 5.03
CA ASP A 28 -9.11 -5.65 5.66
C ASP A 28 -10.18 -5.31 4.62
N PHE A 29 -11.22 -6.14 4.54
CA PHE A 29 -12.29 -6.02 3.55
C PHE A 29 -13.09 -4.73 3.69
N ARG A 30 -13.10 -4.10 4.88
CA ARG A 30 -13.80 -2.83 5.14
C ARG A 30 -13.23 -1.69 4.29
N PHE A 31 -11.97 -1.81 3.87
CA PHE A 31 -11.24 -0.79 3.12
C PHE A 31 -10.98 -1.20 1.67
N LEU A 32 -11.41 -2.38 1.23
CA LEU A 32 -11.06 -2.94 -0.08
C LEU A 32 -11.35 -1.97 -1.24
N ASP A 33 -12.59 -1.48 -1.32
CA ASP A 33 -13.03 -0.62 -2.41
C ASP A 33 -12.49 0.80 -2.28
N ALA A 34 -12.42 1.33 -1.05
CA ALA A 34 -11.92 2.69 -0.79
C ALA A 34 -10.42 2.79 -1.10
N ASP A 35 -9.61 1.82 -0.62
CA ASP A 35 -8.18 1.76 -0.89
C ASP A 35 -7.92 1.62 -2.38
N ARG A 36 -8.67 0.72 -3.05
CA ARG A 36 -8.53 0.52 -4.49
C ARG A 36 -8.83 1.81 -5.24
N GLN A 37 -9.91 2.52 -4.90
CA GLN A 37 -10.26 3.79 -5.55
C GLN A 37 -9.20 4.87 -5.30
N PHE A 38 -8.71 5.00 -4.07
CA PHE A 38 -7.67 5.96 -3.74
C PHE A 38 -6.37 5.66 -4.50
N ILE A 39 -5.88 4.42 -4.48
CA ILE A 39 -4.66 4.03 -5.22
C ILE A 39 -4.86 4.23 -6.72
N HIS A 40 -6.04 3.87 -7.25
CA HIS A 40 -6.38 4.07 -8.66
C HIS A 40 -6.31 5.55 -9.05
N SER A 41 -6.70 6.47 -8.16
CA SER A 41 -6.57 7.91 -8.40
C SER A 41 -5.11 8.40 -8.45
N LEU A 42 -4.19 7.72 -7.76
CA LEU A 42 -2.75 8.03 -7.77
C LEU A 42 -2.01 7.42 -8.96
N THR A 43 -2.53 6.32 -9.49
CA THR A 43 -1.83 5.45 -10.46
C THR A 43 -2.51 5.39 -11.82
N GLU A 44 -3.53 6.23 -12.02
CA GLU A 44 -4.33 6.36 -13.24
C GLU A 44 -4.96 5.06 -13.76
N GLY A 45 -5.11 4.03 -12.93
CA GLY A 45 -5.61 2.75 -13.46
C GLY A 45 -4.88 1.51 -13.03
N ASN A 46 -3.55 1.62 -12.95
CA ASN A 46 -2.71 0.49 -13.29
C ASN A 46 -1.64 0.29 -12.21
N PHE A 47 -1.90 -0.66 -11.33
CA PHE A 47 -0.99 -1.02 -10.25
C PHE A 47 -1.09 -2.50 -9.89
N ASP A 48 0.03 -3.10 -9.51
CA ASP A 48 0.04 -4.39 -8.82
C ASP A 48 -0.42 -4.18 -7.38
N HIS A 49 -1.39 -4.97 -6.88
CA HIS A 49 -1.91 -4.81 -5.52
C HIS A 49 -1.57 -6.00 -4.62
N ILE A 50 -0.68 -5.78 -3.66
CA ILE A 50 -0.35 -6.74 -2.61
C ILE A 50 -1.24 -6.42 -1.39
N LYS A 51 -2.21 -7.29 -1.12
CA LYS A 51 -3.08 -7.22 0.06
C LYS A 51 -2.55 -8.15 1.16
N ILE A 52 -2.14 -7.59 2.30
CA ILE A 52 -1.55 -8.37 3.40
C ILE A 52 -1.92 -7.78 4.77
N ALA A 53 -2.13 -8.63 5.77
CA ALA A 53 -2.47 -8.17 7.12
C ALA A 53 -1.44 -7.17 7.68
N GLY A 54 -1.91 -5.98 8.05
CA GLY A 54 -1.09 -4.93 8.65
C GLY A 54 -0.20 -4.12 7.69
N ALA A 55 -0.17 -4.45 6.40
CA ALA A 55 0.53 -3.68 5.34
C ALA A 55 1.94 -3.20 5.72
N GLY A 56 2.10 -1.93 6.11
CA GLY A 56 3.40 -1.40 6.54
C GLY A 56 3.95 -2.12 7.79
N LYS A 57 3.08 -2.50 8.73
CA LYS A 57 3.49 -3.17 9.97
C LYS A 57 4.24 -4.47 9.73
N ILE A 58 3.76 -5.30 8.80
CA ILE A 58 4.38 -6.61 8.53
C ILE A 58 5.77 -6.46 7.91
N LEU A 59 6.02 -5.35 7.18
CA LEU A 59 7.34 -5.03 6.64
C LEU A 59 8.36 -4.68 7.74
N LEU A 60 7.91 -4.13 8.87
CA LEU A 60 8.78 -3.85 10.01
C LEU A 60 8.98 -5.05 10.94
N ALA A 61 8.04 -6.00 10.95
CA ALA A 61 8.01 -7.10 11.91
C ALA A 61 9.16 -8.13 11.82
N GLY A 62 10.10 -7.98 10.86
CA GLY A 62 11.24 -8.91 10.70
C GLY A 62 10.84 -10.36 10.44
N SER A 63 9.59 -10.60 10.03
CA SER A 63 9.02 -11.94 9.85
C SER A 63 9.43 -12.57 8.50
N PRO A 64 9.31 -13.90 8.31
CA PRO A 64 9.51 -14.54 7.00
C PRO A 64 8.65 -13.92 5.89
N LEU A 65 7.42 -13.49 6.23
CA LEU A 65 6.51 -12.82 5.30
C LEU A 65 7.10 -11.52 4.74
N ARG A 66 7.93 -10.79 5.50
CA ARG A 66 8.64 -9.62 4.98
C ARG A 66 9.50 -10.00 3.77
N GLY A 67 10.22 -11.12 3.86
CA GLY A 67 11.05 -11.63 2.77
C GLY A 67 10.24 -12.07 1.56
N GLU A 68 9.09 -12.70 1.76
CA GLU A 68 8.18 -13.07 0.66
C GLU A 68 7.62 -11.84 -0.07
N ILE A 69 7.24 -10.80 0.69
CA ILE A 69 6.75 -9.54 0.13
C ILE A 69 7.86 -8.85 -0.67
N THR A 70 9.06 -8.70 -0.11
CA THR A 70 10.17 -8.06 -0.85
C THR A 70 10.62 -8.88 -2.05
N ASN A 71 10.61 -10.21 -1.97
CA ASN A 71 10.87 -11.07 -3.13
C ASN A 71 9.81 -10.91 -4.22
N THR A 72 8.54 -10.77 -3.85
CA THR A 72 7.45 -10.51 -4.80
C THR A 72 7.65 -9.16 -5.49
N ILE A 73 7.93 -8.09 -4.72
CA ILE A 73 8.22 -6.76 -5.27
C ILE A 73 9.42 -6.83 -6.23
N ARG A 74 10.52 -7.47 -5.79
CA ARG A 74 11.75 -7.56 -6.58
C ARG A 74 11.56 -8.34 -7.87
N ASN A 75 10.96 -9.53 -7.78
CA ASN A 75 10.96 -10.47 -8.88
C ASN A 75 9.77 -10.32 -9.80
N VAL A 76 8.63 -9.82 -9.31
CA VAL A 76 7.43 -9.63 -10.13
C VAL A 76 7.28 -8.16 -10.49
N CYS A 77 7.03 -7.30 -9.50
CA CYS A 77 6.71 -5.90 -9.77
C CYS A 77 7.85 -5.17 -10.48
N VAL A 78 9.09 -5.29 -10.00
CA VAL A 78 10.25 -4.60 -10.58
C VAL A 78 10.74 -5.30 -11.85
N LYS A 79 11.09 -6.60 -11.78
CA LYS A 79 11.71 -7.30 -12.91
C LYS A 79 10.77 -7.59 -14.06
N LEU A 80 9.53 -8.01 -13.79
CA LEU A 80 8.58 -8.41 -14.84
C LEU A 80 7.68 -7.26 -15.28
N HIS A 81 7.12 -6.52 -14.32
CA HIS A 81 6.17 -5.45 -14.64
C HIS A 81 6.81 -4.06 -14.75
N GLY A 82 8.05 -3.88 -14.30
CA GLY A 82 8.81 -2.64 -14.49
C GLY A 82 8.30 -1.44 -13.69
N ILE A 83 7.84 -1.65 -12.45
CA ILE A 83 7.39 -0.54 -11.60
C ILE A 83 8.51 0.47 -11.33
N THR A 84 8.13 1.73 -11.17
CA THR A 84 9.01 2.84 -10.78
C THR A 84 8.61 3.46 -9.45
N GLU A 85 7.44 3.12 -8.91
CA GLU A 85 6.95 3.61 -7.63
C GLU A 85 6.24 2.51 -6.84
N LEU A 86 6.36 2.58 -5.52
CA LEU A 86 5.74 1.65 -4.57
C LEU A 86 4.98 2.44 -3.52
N ILE A 87 3.68 2.16 -3.40
CA ILE A 87 2.76 2.80 -2.44
C ILE A 87 2.54 1.85 -1.26
N VAL A 88 2.62 2.34 -0.02
CA VAL A 88 2.21 1.58 1.17
C VAL A 88 1.13 2.35 1.93
N LEU A 89 -0.04 1.73 2.09
CA LEU A 89 -1.16 2.30 2.82
C LEU A 89 -1.45 1.54 4.09
N ASN A 90 -1.42 2.26 5.20
CA ASN A 90 -2.04 1.84 6.44
C ASN A 90 -3.43 2.48 6.56
N HIS A 91 -4.29 1.87 7.38
CA HIS A 91 -5.60 2.42 7.70
C HIS A 91 -5.79 2.47 9.22
N TRP A 92 -6.63 3.40 9.67
CA TRP A 92 -7.13 3.48 11.04
C TRP A 92 -7.90 2.23 11.41
N ASP A 93 -8.00 1.96 12.72
CA ASP A 93 -8.71 0.82 13.27
C ASP A 93 -8.19 -0.53 12.73
N CYS A 94 -6.86 -0.61 12.53
CA CYS A 94 -6.23 -1.80 11.97
C CYS A 94 -6.06 -2.89 13.03
N GLY A 95 -6.61 -4.08 12.77
CA GLY A 95 -6.51 -5.22 13.68
C GLY A 95 -5.07 -5.66 13.97
N ALA A 96 -4.14 -5.50 13.01
CA ALA A 96 -2.72 -5.80 13.23
C ALA A 96 -2.05 -4.83 14.23
N TYR A 97 -2.64 -3.64 14.42
CA TYR A 97 -2.24 -2.67 15.43
C TYR A 97 -3.02 -2.81 16.74
N GLY A 98 -3.93 -3.78 16.84
CA GLY A 98 -4.78 -3.99 18.00
C GLY A 98 -6.12 -3.25 17.93
N SER A 99 -6.51 -2.69 16.77
CA SER A 99 -7.65 -1.79 16.56
C SER A 99 -7.53 -0.47 17.32
N SER A 100 -8.40 0.52 17.06
CA SER A 100 -8.31 1.85 17.69
C SER A 100 -8.39 1.78 19.23
N LYS A 101 -9.02 0.73 19.77
CA LYS A 101 -9.13 0.50 21.23
C LYS A 101 -7.78 0.24 21.92
N SER A 102 -6.73 -0.09 21.18
CA SER A 102 -5.38 -0.30 21.72
C SER A 102 -4.60 0.99 21.92
N PHE A 103 -5.19 2.14 21.54
CA PHE A 103 -4.61 3.46 21.69
C PHE A 103 -5.43 4.29 22.67
N SER A 104 -4.77 5.22 23.37
CA SER A 104 -5.40 6.15 24.29
C SER A 104 -6.20 7.24 23.58
N SER A 105 -5.88 7.52 22.31
CA SER A 105 -6.55 8.52 21.48
C SER A 105 -6.37 8.25 19.98
N PRO A 106 -7.25 8.79 19.11
CA PRO A 106 -7.05 8.75 17.66
C PRO A 106 -5.73 9.38 17.21
N GLN A 107 -5.27 10.42 17.92
CA GLN A 107 -3.99 11.09 17.66
C GLN A 107 -2.81 10.15 17.92
N GLU A 108 -2.82 9.39 19.02
CA GLU A 108 -1.76 8.42 19.31
C GLU A 108 -1.71 7.30 18.25
N GLU A 109 -2.88 6.79 17.82
CA GLU A 109 -2.98 5.81 16.75
C GLU A 109 -2.35 6.35 15.46
N GLU A 110 -2.76 7.55 15.04
CA GLU A 110 -2.23 8.20 13.86
C GLU A 110 -0.71 8.38 13.96
N GLU A 111 -0.22 8.97 15.05
CA GLU A 111 1.22 9.16 15.25
C GLU A 111 1.98 7.84 15.17
N ARG A 112 1.42 6.75 15.71
CA ARG A 112 2.02 5.43 15.60
C ARG A 112 2.11 4.97 14.15
N HIS A 113 1.04 5.11 13.38
CA HIS A 113 1.04 4.75 11.95
C HIS A 113 2.03 5.61 11.15
N ILE A 114 2.10 6.92 11.41
CA ILE A 114 3.02 7.83 10.72
C ILE A 114 4.49 7.49 11.01
N ARG A 115 4.82 7.17 12.28
CA ARG A 115 6.16 6.69 12.66
C ARG A 115 6.52 5.40 11.92
N ASP A 116 5.65 4.38 12.00
CA ASP A 116 5.89 3.10 11.34
C ASP A 116 6.00 3.28 9.81
N LEU A 117 5.14 4.09 9.17
CA LEU A 117 5.22 4.36 7.72
C LEU A 117 6.51 5.07 7.32
N THR A 118 7.04 5.94 8.18
CA THR A 118 8.33 6.59 7.97
C THR A 118 9.47 5.57 7.99
N GLU A 119 9.47 4.63 8.94
CA GLU A 119 10.43 3.53 8.98
C GLU A 119 10.30 2.58 7.78
N VAL A 120 9.06 2.26 7.39
CA VAL A 120 8.76 1.44 6.20
C VAL A 120 9.33 2.09 4.94
N ARG A 121 9.16 3.41 4.79
CA ARG A 121 9.71 4.16 3.67
C ARG A 121 11.24 4.03 3.63
N SER A 122 11.92 4.25 4.75
CA SER A 122 13.38 4.12 4.85
C SER A 122 13.84 2.70 4.52
N PHE A 123 13.17 1.69 5.06
CA PHE A 123 13.45 0.29 4.77
C PHE A 123 13.30 -0.02 3.27
N LEU A 124 12.16 0.31 2.66
CA LEU A 124 11.90 0.03 1.24
C LEU A 124 12.83 0.82 0.32
N HIS A 125 13.18 2.05 0.66
CA HIS A 125 14.16 2.83 -0.10
C HIS A 125 15.55 2.16 -0.05
N SER A 126 15.94 1.57 1.08
CA SER A 126 17.20 0.80 1.17
C SER A 126 17.18 -0.49 0.34
N GLU A 127 16.04 -1.20 0.28
CA GLU A 127 15.87 -2.43 -0.50
C GLU A 127 15.72 -2.20 -2.01
N PHE A 128 15.15 -1.05 -2.37
CA PHE A 128 14.78 -0.67 -3.73
C PHE A 128 15.13 0.79 -4.04
N PRO A 129 16.43 1.16 -4.15
CA PRO A 129 16.85 2.55 -4.29
C PRO A 129 16.34 3.26 -5.56
N SER A 130 15.90 2.50 -6.58
CA SER A 130 15.35 3.04 -7.82
C SER A 130 13.85 3.31 -7.78
N LEU A 131 13.15 2.93 -6.70
CA LEU A 131 11.71 3.13 -6.58
C LEU A 131 11.40 4.41 -5.80
N ALA A 132 10.45 5.19 -6.31
CA ALA A 132 9.80 6.24 -5.52
C ALA A 132 8.90 5.58 -4.47
N ILE A 133 9.16 5.81 -3.19
CA ILE A 133 8.38 5.22 -2.10
C ILE A 133 7.38 6.22 -1.56
N ILE A 134 6.10 5.95 -1.78
CA ILE A 134 4.97 6.73 -1.29
C ILE A 134 4.35 5.96 -0.13
N VAL A 135 4.11 6.64 0.99
CA VAL A 135 3.45 6.03 2.14
C VAL A 135 2.29 6.90 2.58
N GLY A 136 1.19 6.28 3.00
CA GLY A 136 -0.03 6.97 3.37
C GLY A 136 -0.81 6.27 4.46
N TYR A 137 -1.64 7.06 5.15
CA TYR A 137 -2.50 6.62 6.23
C TYR A 137 -3.93 7.12 5.97
N SER A 138 -4.91 6.23 6.07
CA SER A 138 -6.32 6.62 6.02
C SER A 138 -6.93 6.68 7.41
N THR A 139 -7.68 7.74 7.72
CA THR A 139 -8.37 7.93 9.01
C THR A 139 -9.77 8.50 8.83
N VAL A 140 -10.60 8.49 9.88
CA VAL A 140 -11.95 9.06 9.82
C VAL A 140 -12.00 10.45 10.45
N THR A 141 -12.44 11.42 9.63
CA THR A 141 -12.70 12.80 10.03
C THR A 141 -14.11 13.17 9.59
N GLY A 142 -14.95 13.69 10.50
CA GLY A 142 -16.31 14.12 10.13
C GLY A 142 -17.19 13.02 9.50
N GLY A 143 -16.94 11.75 9.85
CA GLY A 143 -17.64 10.60 9.28
C GLY A 143 -17.19 10.22 7.86
N GLN A 144 -16.14 10.83 7.33
CA GLN A 144 -15.53 10.51 6.04
C GLN A 144 -14.19 9.81 6.25
N LEU A 145 -13.87 8.86 5.38
CA LEU A 145 -12.53 8.27 5.32
C LEU A 145 -11.62 9.18 4.48
N GLU A 146 -10.59 9.73 5.10
CA GLU A 146 -9.62 10.62 4.49
C GLU A 146 -8.27 9.94 4.38
N TYR A 147 -7.64 10.03 3.21
CA TYR A 147 -6.29 9.53 2.96
C TYR A 147 -5.28 10.66 3.03
N ARG A 148 -4.20 10.46 3.79
CA ARG A 148 -3.11 11.42 3.94
C ARG A 148 -1.79 10.77 3.56
N LEU A 149 -1.08 11.37 2.60
CA LEU A 149 0.28 10.97 2.27
C LEU A 149 1.23 11.53 3.32
N VAL A 150 2.20 10.72 3.75
CA VAL A 150 3.19 11.15 4.75
C VAL A 150 4.35 11.83 4.02
N GLU A 151 4.44 13.15 4.20
CA GLU A 151 5.51 13.93 3.57
C GLU A 151 6.90 13.48 4.03
N HIS A 152 7.90 13.74 3.19
CA HIS A 152 9.29 13.58 3.57
C HIS A 152 9.83 14.95 4.02
N ASN A 153 10.04 15.13 5.32
CA ASN A 153 10.83 16.25 5.82
C ASN A 153 12.31 15.95 5.56
N GLY A 154 12.73 16.06 4.30
CA GLY A 154 14.09 15.80 3.83
C GLY A 154 14.33 16.37 2.44
N ALA A 155 14.51 17.69 2.39
CA ALA A 155 15.02 18.54 1.30
C ALA A 155 14.26 18.58 -0.06
N PRO A 156 14.23 19.75 -0.74
CA PRO A 156 13.51 19.93 -1.99
C PRO A 156 14.35 19.47 -3.18
N GLY A 157 13.72 18.77 -4.13
CA GLY A 157 14.20 18.67 -5.51
C GLY A 157 14.60 17.27 -5.96
N ASN A 158 13.66 16.59 -6.62
CA ASN A 158 13.86 16.14 -8.01
C ASN A 158 12.48 15.72 -8.54
N ARG A 159 11.78 16.70 -9.10
CA ARG A 159 10.87 16.46 -10.23
C ARG A 159 11.72 16.46 -11.48
#